data_AF-A0A7J5WT03-F1
#
_entry.id   AF-A0A7J5WT03-F1
#
_cell.length_a   1.000
_cell.length_b   1.000
_cell.length_c   1.000
_cell.angle_alpha   90.00
_cell.angle_beta   90.00
_cell.angle_gamma   90.00
#
_symmetry.space_group_name_H-M   'P 1'
#
loop_
_entity.id
_entity.type
_entity.pdbx_description
1 polymer ?
#
loop_
_entity_poly.entity_id
_entity_poly.type
_entity_poly.pdbx_seq_one_letter_code
_entity_poly.pdbx_strand_id
1 'polypeptide(L)'
;MTATETINLPTATLTDAEWIQQHALTNCAGRAAVAVLLDEPGQPYFQKLTAAEAAAAAWYGRFRQAREVRGLDREAAAETAYDPISHLAHAELGEAAASVQSTVDRYWALICATADVMRESATR
;
A
#
# COMPACT_ATOMS: atom_id res chain seq x y z
N MET A 1 19.10 -25.92 -33.86
CA MET A 1 18.59 -24.54 -33.97
C MET A 1 17.39 -24.44 -33.05
N THR A 2 17.59 -23.92 -31.84
CA THR A 2 16.52 -23.73 -30.85
C THR A 2 15.79 -22.43 -31.16
N ALA A 3 14.49 -22.53 -31.41
CA ALA A 3 13.64 -21.36 -31.58
C ALA A 3 13.58 -20.61 -30.25
N THR A 4 14.00 -19.34 -30.23
CA THR A 4 13.79 -18.45 -29.10
C THR A 4 12.31 -18.09 -29.07
N GLU A 5 11.51 -18.81 -28.27
CA GLU A 5 10.15 -18.36 -27.94
C GLU A 5 10.27 -17.01 -27.24
N THR A 6 9.87 -15.97 -27.96
CA THR A 6 9.77 -14.62 -27.42
C THR A 6 8.52 -14.58 -26.56
N ILE A 7 8.68 -14.61 -25.24
CA ILE A 7 7.57 -14.44 -24.31
C ILE A 7 7.11 -12.99 -24.43
N ASN A 8 6.00 -12.76 -25.14
CA ASN A 8 5.33 -11.48 -25.16
C ASN A 8 4.56 -11.31 -23.86
N LEU A 9 5.18 -10.65 -22.88
CA LEU A 9 4.45 -10.15 -21.73
C LEU A 9 3.46 -9.06 -22.22
N PRO A 10 2.22 -9.01 -21.69
CA PRO A 10 1.34 -7.89 -21.99
C PRO A 10 2.05 -6.60 -21.56
N THR A 11 2.25 -5.70 -22.51
CA THR A 11 2.88 -4.41 -22.28
C THR A 11 2.05 -3.67 -21.22
N ALA A 12 2.60 -3.47 -20.04
CA ALA A 12 1.99 -2.57 -19.07
C ALA A 12 1.95 -1.17 -19.72
N THR A 13 0.74 -0.70 -19.96
CA THR A 13 0.33 0.45 -20.78
C THR A 13 0.44 1.77 -20.01
N LEU A 14 1.62 2.02 -19.42
CA LEU A 14 1.88 3.26 -18.68
C LEU A 14 3.17 3.87 -19.19
N THR A 15 3.12 5.17 -19.47
CA THR A 15 4.31 5.98 -19.64
C THR A 15 5.07 6.06 -18.31
N ASP A 16 6.38 6.37 -18.38
CA ASP A 16 7.19 6.56 -17.17
C ASP A 16 6.57 7.60 -16.21
N ALA A 17 5.97 8.66 -16.75
CA ALA A 17 5.29 9.68 -15.97
C ALA A 17 4.06 9.13 -15.21
N GLU A 18 3.24 8.31 -15.86
CA GLU A 18 2.07 7.66 -15.25
C GLU A 18 2.49 6.63 -14.21
N TRP A 19 3.60 5.92 -14.45
CA TRP A 19 4.17 4.97 -13.51
C TRP A 19 4.75 5.67 -12.27
N ILE A 20 5.50 6.76 -12.45
CA ILE A 20 6.02 7.58 -11.35
C ILE A 20 4.88 8.17 -10.52
N GLN A 21 3.87 8.73 -11.18
CA GLN A 21 2.70 9.29 -10.50
C GLN A 21 1.94 8.20 -9.73
N GLN A 22 1.78 7.02 -10.31
CA GLN A 22 1.16 5.88 -9.64
C GLN A 22 1.95 5.47 -8.39
N HIS A 23 3.28 5.35 -8.50
CA HIS A 23 4.10 5.02 -7.35
C HIS A 23 4.02 6.08 -6.25
N ALA A 24 3.98 7.36 -6.60
CA ALA A 24 3.79 8.43 -5.64
C ALA A 24 2.43 8.31 -4.92
N LEU A 25 1.34 8.04 -5.66
CA LEU A 25 0.00 7.85 -5.10
C LEU A 25 -0.07 6.66 -4.14
N THR A 26 0.42 5.51 -4.60
CA THR A 26 0.48 4.28 -3.80
C THR A 26 1.31 4.51 -2.54
N ASN A 27 2.48 5.13 -2.65
CA ASN A 27 3.32 5.45 -1.49
C ASN A 27 2.66 6.43 -0.51
N CYS A 28 1.92 7.43 -1.00
CA CYS A 28 1.14 8.33 -0.14
C CYS A 28 0.05 7.57 0.62
N ALA A 29 -0.64 6.63 -0.01
CA ALA A 29 -1.63 5.78 0.65
C ALA A 29 -1.00 4.93 1.76
N GLY A 30 0.19 4.35 1.53
CA GLY A 30 0.91 3.61 2.57
C GLY A 30 1.33 4.49 3.76
N ARG A 31 1.86 5.69 3.49
CA ARG A 31 2.24 6.65 4.55
C ARG A 31 1.03 7.16 5.32
N ALA A 32 -0.07 7.43 4.62
CA ALA A 32 -1.32 7.85 5.23
C ALA A 32 -1.92 6.76 6.13
N ALA A 33 -1.86 5.49 5.72
CA ALA A 33 -2.29 4.37 6.56
C ALA A 33 -1.53 4.35 7.89
N VAL A 34 -0.20 4.50 7.86
CA VAL A 34 0.60 4.57 9.09
C VAL A 34 0.22 5.79 9.94
N ALA A 35 0.10 6.97 9.33
CA ALA A 35 -0.23 8.20 10.05
C ALA A 35 -1.60 8.13 10.73
N VAL A 36 -2.62 7.65 10.01
CA VAL A 36 -3.97 7.51 10.55
C VAL A 36 -4.01 6.49 11.69
N LEU A 37 -3.30 5.36 11.57
CA LEU A 37 -3.24 4.36 12.63
C LEU A 37 -2.43 4.81 13.86
N LEU A 38 -1.51 5.78 13.71
CA LEU A 38 -0.79 6.40 14.82
C LEU A 38 -1.62 7.44 15.59
N ASP A 39 -2.54 8.12 14.92
CA ASP A 39 -3.24 9.31 15.43
C ASP A 39 -4.69 9.03 15.87
N GLU A 40 -5.17 7.79 15.75
CA GLU A 40 -6.61 7.46 15.92
C GLU A 40 -7.08 7.50 17.38
N PRO A 41 -8.03 8.39 17.75
CA PRO A 41 -8.57 8.46 19.11
C PRO A 41 -9.53 7.29 19.41
N GLY A 42 -9.09 6.32 20.21
CA GLY A 42 -9.94 5.24 20.74
C GLY A 42 -9.45 3.82 20.45
N GLN A 43 -8.40 3.65 19.65
CA GLN A 43 -7.72 2.37 19.45
C GLN A 43 -6.90 1.96 20.68
N PRO A 44 -6.78 0.65 21.00
CA PRO A 44 -5.81 0.18 21.99
C PRO A 44 -4.34 0.50 21.62
N TYR A 45 -4.08 0.85 20.35
CA TYR A 45 -2.77 1.27 19.83
C TYR A 45 -2.46 2.76 19.99
N PHE A 46 -3.29 3.53 20.70
CA PHE A 46 -3.04 4.93 21.06
C PHE A 46 -1.70 5.16 21.80
N GLN A 47 -0.95 4.10 22.07
CA GLN A 47 0.34 4.14 22.77
C GLN A 47 1.56 3.71 21.95
N LYS A 48 1.45 3.26 20.68
CA LYS A 48 2.52 3.10 19.64
C LYS A 48 2.17 1.92 18.72
N LEU A 49 2.24 2.13 17.40
CA LEU A 49 2.40 1.01 16.46
C LEU A 49 3.81 0.43 16.62
N THR A 50 3.91 -0.89 16.63
CA THR A 50 5.19 -1.57 16.40
C THR A 50 5.67 -1.33 14.96
N ALA A 51 6.97 -1.53 14.72
CA ALA A 51 7.51 -1.43 13.36
C ALA A 51 6.83 -2.41 12.39
N ALA A 52 6.48 -3.61 12.87
CA ALA A 52 5.77 -4.60 12.08
C ALA A 52 4.34 -4.15 11.73
N GLU A 53 3.58 -3.61 12.68
CA GLU A 53 2.23 -3.09 12.42
C GLU A 53 2.25 -1.88 11.47
N ALA A 54 3.24 -0.99 11.62
CA ALA A 54 3.41 0.14 10.70
C ALA A 54 3.76 -0.33 9.28
N ALA A 55 4.66 -1.31 9.12
CA ALA A 55 4.99 -1.88 7.82
C ALA A 55 3.78 -2.61 7.19
N ALA A 56 3.03 -3.38 7.98
CA ALA A 56 1.81 -4.02 7.51
C ALA A 56 0.74 -3.01 7.10
N ALA A 57 0.52 -1.96 7.89
CA ALA A 57 -0.41 -0.88 7.56
C ALA A 57 -0.02 -0.17 6.25
N ALA A 58 1.26 0.15 6.09
CA ALA A 58 1.77 0.76 4.87
C ALA A 58 1.54 -0.13 3.65
N TRP A 59 1.80 -1.43 3.77
CA TRP A 59 1.55 -2.38 2.70
C TRP A 59 0.08 -2.51 2.36
N TYR A 60 -0.80 -2.66 3.35
CA TYR A 60 -2.24 -2.76 3.13
C TYR A 60 -2.80 -1.50 2.48
N GLY A 61 -2.35 -0.31 2.89
CA GLY A 61 -2.72 0.95 2.26
C GLY A 61 -2.31 1.00 0.78
N ARG A 62 -1.08 0.58 0.46
CA ARG A 62 -0.58 0.47 -0.92
C ARG A 62 -1.39 -0.54 -1.75
N PHE A 63 -1.61 -1.73 -1.20
CA PHE A 63 -2.35 -2.81 -1.84
C PHE A 63 -3.79 -2.41 -2.13
N ARG A 64 -4.47 -1.80 -1.16
CA ARG A 64 -5.87 -1.38 -1.33
C ARG A 64 -6.00 -0.25 -2.34
N GLN A 65 -5.10 0.73 -2.33
CA GLN A 65 -5.04 1.78 -3.36
C GLN A 65 -4.86 1.17 -4.75
N ALA A 66 -3.94 0.20 -4.88
CA ALA A 66 -3.67 -0.51 -6.13
C ALA A 66 -4.90 -1.32 -6.60
N ARG A 67 -5.72 -1.87 -5.70
CA ARG A 67 -6.95 -2.57 -6.09
C ARG A 67 -8.09 -1.64 -6.46
N GLU A 68 -8.43 -0.70 -5.59
CA GLU A 68 -9.66 0.09 -5.72
C GLU A 68 -9.54 1.20 -6.76
N VAL A 69 -8.39 1.87 -6.82
CA VAL A 69 -8.22 3.04 -7.70
C VAL A 69 -7.69 2.64 -9.06
N ARG A 70 -6.89 1.58 -9.12
CA ARG A 70 -6.27 1.11 -10.37
C ARG A 70 -6.99 -0.09 -10.99
N GLY A 71 -8.00 -0.65 -10.30
CA GLY A 71 -8.73 -1.81 -10.77
C GLY A 71 -7.86 -3.07 -10.95
N LEU A 72 -6.70 -3.11 -10.29
CA LEU A 72 -5.80 -4.25 -10.38
C LEU A 72 -6.42 -5.45 -9.68
N ASP A 73 -6.18 -6.64 -10.25
CA ASP A 73 -6.45 -7.87 -9.56
C ASP A 73 -5.57 -8.03 -8.31
N ARG A 74 -5.83 -9.08 -7.53
CA ARG A 74 -5.15 -9.29 -6.25
C ARG A 74 -3.65 -9.50 -6.42
N GLU A 75 -3.22 -10.18 -7.47
CA GLU A 75 -1.81 -10.54 -7.68
C GLU A 75 -1.02 -9.31 -8.13
N ALA A 76 -1.51 -8.62 -9.16
CA ALA A 76 -0.89 -7.39 -9.66
C ALA A 76 -0.88 -6.27 -8.61
N ALA A 77 -1.90 -6.17 -7.76
CA ALA A 77 -1.90 -5.22 -6.65
C ALA A 77 -0.88 -5.57 -5.56
N ALA A 78 -0.69 -6.86 -5.27
CA ALA A 78 0.32 -7.31 -4.31
C ALA A 78 1.74 -7.05 -4.80
N GLU A 79 2.00 -7.26 -6.09
CA GLU A 79 3.26 -6.91 -6.74
C GLU A 79 3.51 -5.40 -6.72
N THR A 80 2.48 -4.60 -7.06
CA THR A 80 2.57 -3.13 -7.05
C THR A 80 2.84 -2.58 -5.64
N ALA A 81 2.30 -3.24 -4.61
CA ALA A 81 2.48 -2.86 -3.21
C ALA A 81 3.72 -3.51 -2.57
N TYR A 82 4.48 -4.32 -3.31
CA TYR A 82 5.53 -5.14 -2.75
C TYR A 82 6.61 -4.29 -2.07
N ASP A 83 6.91 -4.69 -0.84
CA ASP A 83 7.96 -4.12 -0.02
C ASP A 83 8.54 -5.28 0.80
N PRO A 84 9.83 -5.63 0.64
CA PRO A 84 10.45 -6.72 1.38
C PRO A 84 10.30 -6.60 2.89
N ILE A 85 10.31 -5.37 3.42
CA ILE A 85 10.16 -5.11 4.86
C ILE A 85 8.72 -5.43 5.30
N SER A 86 7.76 -5.07 4.46
CA SER A 86 6.34 -5.35 4.72
C SER A 86 6.02 -6.84 4.67
N HIS A 87 6.65 -7.59 3.76
CA HIS A 87 6.47 -9.04 3.68
C HIS A 87 6.98 -9.73 4.94
N LEU A 88 8.16 -9.33 5.44
CA LEU A 88 8.73 -9.82 6.70
C LEU A 88 7.85 -9.45 7.90
N ALA A 89 7.40 -8.20 7.98
CA ALA A 89 6.49 -7.74 9.03
C ALA A 89 5.17 -8.53 9.04
N HIS A 90 4.65 -8.89 7.86
CA HIS A 90 3.44 -9.70 7.76
C HIS A 90 3.64 -11.11 8.32
N ALA A 91 4.79 -11.73 8.03
CA ALA A 91 5.16 -13.02 8.58
C ALA A 91 5.35 -12.98 10.11
N GLU A 92 5.89 -11.89 10.64
CA GLU A 92 6.09 -11.69 12.09
C GLU A 92 4.77 -11.47 12.86
N LEU A 93 3.81 -10.76 12.26
CA LEU A 93 2.53 -10.45 12.91
C LEU A 93 1.57 -11.65 13.01
N GLY A 94 1.66 -12.61 12.10
CA GLY A 94 0.75 -13.75 12.05
C GLY A 94 -0.72 -13.31 12.06
N GLU A 95 -1.52 -13.82 12.99
CA GLU A 95 -2.95 -13.47 13.10
C GLU A 95 -3.21 -12.00 13.43
N ALA A 96 -2.27 -11.30 14.08
CA ALA A 96 -2.41 -9.89 14.41
C ALA A 96 -2.45 -9.00 13.14
N ALA A 97 -1.95 -9.49 12.01
CA ALA A 97 -2.00 -8.78 10.75
C ALA A 97 -3.44 -8.56 10.25
N ALA A 98 -4.37 -9.47 10.58
CA ALA A 98 -5.79 -9.30 10.28
C ALA A 98 -6.42 -8.12 11.04
N SER A 99 -5.93 -7.82 12.25
CA SER A 99 -6.36 -6.66 13.03
C SER A 99 -5.90 -5.35 12.37
N VAL A 100 -4.65 -5.31 11.89
CA VAL A 100 -4.11 -4.17 11.13
C VAL A 100 -4.91 -3.97 9.84
N GLN A 101 -5.19 -5.05 9.10
CA GLN A 101 -6.00 -4.97 7.89
C GLN A 101 -7.40 -4.43 8.17
N SER A 102 -8.10 -4.98 9.17
CA SER A 102 -9.45 -4.55 9.58
C SER A 102 -9.47 -3.07 9.98
N THR A 103 -8.40 -2.60 10.61
CA THR A 103 -8.24 -1.21 10.99
C THR A 103 -8.02 -0.32 9.78
N VAL A 104 -7.08 -0.66 8.89
CA VAL A 104 -6.93 0.05 7.60
C VAL A 104 -8.27 0.09 6.85
N ASP A 105 -9.02 -1.00 6.91
CA ASP A 105 -10.29 -1.07 6.21
C ASP A 105 -11.36 -0.15 6.77
N ARG A 106 -11.41 -0.04 8.10
CA ARG A 106 -12.31 0.85 8.84
C ARG A 106 -12.04 2.32 8.56
N TYR A 107 -10.77 2.73 8.47
CA TYR A 107 -10.39 4.13 8.32
C TYR A 107 -10.03 4.53 6.89
N TRP A 108 -10.37 3.69 5.90
CA TRP A 108 -9.93 3.89 4.52
C TRP A 108 -10.27 5.27 3.95
N ALA A 109 -11.47 5.78 4.20
CA ALA A 109 -11.86 7.12 3.75
C ALA A 109 -10.94 8.23 4.30
N LEU A 110 -10.56 8.14 5.58
CA LEU A 110 -9.63 9.07 6.22
C LEU A 110 -8.20 8.89 5.68
N ILE A 111 -7.79 7.65 5.39
CA ILE A 111 -6.50 7.34 4.77
C ILE A 111 -6.42 7.98 3.37
N CYS A 112 -7.46 7.85 2.54
CA CYS A 112 -7.50 8.49 1.24
C CYS A 112 -7.39 10.02 1.33
N ALA A 113 -8.20 10.65 2.20
CA ALA A 113 -8.14 12.09 2.42
C ALA A 113 -6.76 12.56 2.90
N THR A 114 -6.13 11.79 3.80
CA THR A 114 -4.78 12.07 4.28
C THR A 114 -3.73 11.89 3.18
N ALA A 115 -3.87 10.87 2.33
CA ALA A 115 -2.98 10.61 1.20
C ALA A 115 -3.04 11.74 0.15
N ASP A 116 -4.23 12.29 -0.12
CA ASP A 116 -4.40 13.43 -1.02
C ASP A 116 -3.67 14.68 -0.49
N VAL A 117 -3.82 15.00 0.80
CA VAL A 117 -3.10 16.11 1.45
C VAL A 117 -1.58 15.89 1.38
N MET A 118 -1.10 14.66 1.65
CA MET A 118 0.32 14.32 1.57
C MET A 118 0.87 14.49 0.14
N ARG A 119 0.10 14.09 -0.88
CA ARG A 119 0.46 14.26 -2.28
C ARG A 119 0.56 15.74 -2.65
N GLU A 120 -0.47 16.52 -2.35
CA GLU A 120 -0.49 17.96 -2.65
C GLU A 120 0.69 18.69 -2.02
N SER A 121 1.05 18.31 -0.79
CA SER A 121 2.21 18.87 -0.08
C SER A 121 3.56 18.50 -0.71
N ALA A 122 3.66 17.32 -1.35
CA ALA A 122 4.89 16.85 -1.98
C ALA A 122 5.14 17.45 -3.38
N THR A 123 4.11 18.04 -3.99
CA THR A 123 4.16 18.64 -5.33
C THR A 123 4.16 20.17 -5.34
N ARG A 124 4.21 20.81 -4.16
CA ARG A 124 4.39 22.26 -3.99
C ARG A 124 5.86 22.59 -3.81
#